data_AF-A0A7W2ATF0-F1
#
_entry.id   AF-A0A7W2ATF0-F1
#
_cell.length_a   1.000
_cell.length_b   1.000
_cell.length_c   1.000
_cell.angle_alpha   90.00
_cell.angle_beta   90.00
_cell.angle_gamma   90.00
#
_symmetry.space_group_name_H-M   'P 1'
#
loop_
_entity.id
_entity.type
_entity.pdbx_description
1 polymer ?
#
loop_
_entity_poly.entity_id
_entity_poly.type
_entity_poly.pdbx_seq_one_letter_code
_entity_poly.pdbx_strand_id
1 'polypeptide(L)'
;MTKKQFLSRLDSALKSLPADERQDILQDYREHFDIGLEKGNTEEEIAASLGSPTQIAKELLAAYHLEKVETKTSTGNILRAMWAVVGLGFLNLVFVLGPFIALTGVMVAGWISGIALVLSPVIVMADAIAHPETFQSFFLFISITLCGLGFLVTVGMYIATKAVARGFVRYLKFNVKIVKGGYKYD
;
A
#
# COMPACT_ATOMS: atom_id res chain seq x y z
N MET A 1 34.09 21.69 -42.05
CA MET A 1 32.75 21.73 -42.69
C MET A 1 32.17 23.10 -42.46
N THR A 2 31.40 23.65 -43.38
CA THR A 2 30.85 25.02 -43.22
C THR A 2 29.65 25.04 -42.28
N LYS A 3 29.32 26.22 -41.72
CA LYS A 3 28.14 26.44 -40.85
C LYS A 3 26.87 25.88 -41.48
N LYS A 4 26.66 26.19 -42.77
CA LYS A 4 25.49 25.72 -43.55
C LYS A 4 25.43 24.19 -43.65
N GLN A 5 26.57 23.53 -43.86
CA GLN A 5 26.64 22.07 -43.94
C GLN A 5 26.39 21.41 -42.58
N PHE A 6 26.94 21.97 -41.50
CA PHE A 6 26.72 21.48 -40.13
C PHE A 6 25.23 21.54 -39.76
N LEU A 7 24.61 22.71 -39.90
CA LEU A 7 23.21 22.94 -39.54
C LEU A 7 22.25 22.10 -40.38
N SER A 8 22.51 21.94 -41.68
CA SER A 8 21.66 21.11 -42.55
C SER A 8 21.68 19.63 -42.16
N ARG A 9 22.84 19.12 -41.74
CA ARG A 9 22.98 17.75 -41.25
C ARG A 9 22.30 17.56 -39.89
N LEU A 10 22.47 18.54 -38.99
CA LEU A 10 21.81 18.53 -37.68
C LEU A 10 20.28 18.55 -37.81
N ASP A 11 19.73 19.46 -38.63
CA ASP A 11 18.29 19.55 -38.90
C ASP A 11 17.72 18.25 -39.46
N SER A 12 18.42 17.65 -40.43
CA SER A 12 18.02 16.37 -41.02
C SER A 12 18.00 15.22 -40.01
N ALA A 13 18.95 15.22 -39.07
CA ALA A 13 19.06 14.20 -38.03
C ALA A 13 18.05 14.41 -36.88
N LEU A 14 17.56 15.63 -36.67
CA LEU A 14 16.58 15.99 -35.62
C LEU A 14 15.12 15.97 -36.11
N LYS A 15 14.81 15.45 -37.31
CA LYS A 15 13.45 15.45 -37.88
C LYS A 15 12.39 14.75 -37.03
N SER A 16 12.78 13.85 -36.13
CA SER A 16 11.87 13.17 -35.19
C SER A 16 11.44 14.05 -34.01
N LEU A 17 12.09 15.20 -33.79
CA LEU A 17 11.64 16.18 -32.80
C LEU A 17 10.49 17.05 -33.34
N PRO A 18 9.65 17.59 -32.43
CA PRO A 18 8.75 18.69 -32.74
C PRO A 18 9.45 19.85 -33.46
N ALA A 19 8.71 20.56 -34.32
CA ALA A 19 9.30 21.57 -35.19
C ALA A 19 9.85 22.78 -34.43
N ASP A 20 9.18 23.15 -33.34
CA ASP A 20 9.56 24.16 -32.36
C ASP A 20 10.88 23.79 -31.66
N GLU A 21 10.97 22.64 -31.00
CA GLU A 21 12.20 22.23 -30.33
C GLU A 21 13.38 22.09 -31.29
N ARG A 22 13.12 21.56 -32.50
CA ARG A 22 14.17 21.48 -33.53
C ARG A 22 14.65 22.87 -33.95
N GLN A 23 13.76 23.85 -34.06
CA GLN A 23 14.15 25.22 -34.43
C GLN A 23 14.97 25.89 -33.33
N ASP A 24 14.60 25.71 -32.06
CA ASP A 24 15.33 26.24 -30.91
C ASP A 24 16.76 25.68 -30.88
N ILE A 25 16.92 24.36 -31.00
CA ILE A 25 18.25 23.73 -31.05
C ILE A 25 19.08 24.29 -32.22
N LEU A 26 18.50 24.41 -33.41
CA LEU A 26 19.22 24.95 -34.56
C LEU A 26 19.61 26.42 -34.38
N GLN A 27 18.82 27.19 -33.62
CA GLN A 27 19.13 28.57 -33.29
C GLN A 27 20.32 28.65 -32.34
N ASP A 28 20.36 27.84 -31.28
CA ASP A 28 21.49 27.79 -30.33
C ASP A 28 22.82 27.52 -31.06
N TYR A 29 22.81 26.55 -31.99
CA TYR A 29 24.02 26.26 -32.77
C TYR A 29 24.35 27.39 -33.75
N ARG A 30 23.38 28.10 -34.33
CA ARG A 30 23.68 29.29 -35.16
C ARG A 30 24.39 30.37 -34.36
N GLU A 31 23.88 30.67 -33.17
CA GLU A 31 24.47 31.66 -32.25
C GLU A 31 25.89 31.22 -31.83
N HIS A 32 26.11 29.93 -31.59
CA HIS A 32 27.43 29.40 -31.28
C HIS A 32 28.45 29.63 -32.41
N PHE A 33 28.03 29.43 -33.67
CA PHE A 33 28.87 29.76 -34.82
C PHE A 33 29.13 31.26 -34.94
N ASP A 34 28.14 32.11 -34.67
CA ASP A 34 28.30 33.57 -34.76
C ASP A 34 29.28 34.10 -33.71
N ILE A 35 29.18 33.61 -32.46
CA ILE A 35 30.15 33.93 -31.38
C ILE A 35 31.56 33.45 -31.73
N GLY A 36 31.68 32.27 -32.36
CA GLY A 36 32.97 31.73 -32.79
C GLY A 36 33.64 32.60 -33.87
N LEU A 37 32.85 33.09 -34.83
CA LEU A 37 33.32 33.97 -35.90
C LEU A 37 33.77 35.34 -35.35
N GLU A 38 33.03 35.92 -34.40
CA GLU A 38 33.41 37.17 -33.73
C GLU A 38 34.74 37.07 -32.99
N LYS A 39 35.08 35.88 -32.47
CA LYS A 39 36.36 35.57 -31.82
C LYS A 39 37.51 35.35 -32.82
N GLY A 40 37.25 35.44 -34.12
CA GLY A 40 38.24 35.27 -35.18
C GLY A 40 38.51 33.82 -35.58
N ASN A 41 37.71 32.85 -35.12
CA ASN A 41 37.81 31.46 -35.58
C ASN A 41 37.16 31.29 -36.94
N THR A 42 37.63 30.33 -37.72
CA THR A 42 37.00 29.93 -38.99
C THR A 42 35.80 29.00 -38.75
N GLU A 43 34.87 28.95 -39.70
CA GLU A 43 33.71 28.04 -39.61
C GLU A 43 34.15 26.57 -39.45
N GLU A 44 35.24 26.19 -40.13
CA GLU A 44 35.80 24.84 -40.09
C GLU A 44 36.32 24.47 -38.70
N GLU A 45 37.01 25.40 -38.02
CA GLU A 45 37.51 25.20 -36.66
C GLU A 45 36.38 25.07 -35.65
N ILE A 46 35.35 25.93 -35.77
CA ILE A 46 34.17 25.87 -34.91
C ILE A 46 33.48 24.51 -35.10
N ALA A 47 33.22 24.10 -36.34
CA ALA A 47 32.59 22.82 -36.61
C ALA A 47 33.44 21.61 -36.15
N ALA A 48 34.77 21.71 -36.25
CA ALA A 48 35.66 20.68 -35.73
C ALA A 48 35.60 20.59 -34.19
N SER A 49 35.49 21.73 -33.51
CA SER A 49 35.36 21.80 -32.05
C SER A 49 34.02 21.24 -31.55
N LEU A 50 32.93 21.45 -32.31
CA LEU A 50 31.60 20.93 -32.02
C LEU A 50 31.49 19.41 -32.31
N GLY A 51 32.26 18.89 -33.26
CA GLY A 51 32.25 17.47 -33.60
C GLY A 51 31.18 17.09 -34.64
N SER A 52 30.59 15.90 -34.49
CA SER A 52 29.67 15.33 -35.49
C SER A 52 28.21 15.73 -35.25
N PRO A 53 27.55 16.43 -36.19
CA PRO A 53 26.13 16.78 -36.09
C PRO A 53 25.22 15.57 -35.83
N THR A 54 25.54 14.44 -36.42
CA THR A 54 24.76 13.21 -36.29
C THR A 54 24.87 12.60 -34.90
N GLN A 55 26.04 12.73 -34.26
CA GLN A 55 26.27 12.24 -32.90
C GLN A 55 25.53 13.12 -31.88
N ILE A 56 25.63 14.45 -32.04
CA ILE A 56 24.87 15.43 -31.26
C ILE A 56 23.37 15.14 -31.35
N ALA A 57 22.85 14.96 -32.56
CA ALA A 57 21.44 14.65 -32.76
C ALA A 57 21.00 13.37 -32.05
N LYS A 58 21.85 12.33 -32.07
CA LYS A 58 21.57 11.06 -31.40
C LYS A 58 21.48 11.24 -29.88
N GLU A 59 22.35 12.05 -29.29
CA GLU A 59 22.36 12.35 -27.86
C GLU A 59 21.12 13.16 -27.44
N LEU A 60 20.78 14.20 -28.20
CA LEU A 60 19.58 15.03 -27.97
C LEU A 60 18.29 14.19 -28.08
N LEU A 61 18.19 13.34 -29.09
CA LEU A 61 17.03 12.44 -29.25
C LEU A 61 16.93 11.43 -28.11
N ALA A 62 18.06 10.88 -27.65
CA ALA A 62 18.07 9.96 -26.53
C ALA A 62 17.57 10.66 -25.25
N ALA A 63 18.02 11.89 -24.98
CA ALA A 63 17.56 12.69 -23.85
C ALA A 63 16.05 12.99 -23.93
N TYR A 64 15.56 13.45 -25.07
CA TYR A 64 14.13 13.72 -25.31
C TYR A 64 13.24 12.50 -25.07
N HIS A 65 13.67 11.32 -25.56
CA HIS A 65 12.91 10.09 -25.37
C HIS A 65 12.91 9.60 -23.93
N LEU A 66 14.00 9.77 -23.18
CA LEU A 66 14.06 9.43 -21.76
C LEU A 66 13.10 10.29 -20.93
N GLU A 67 13.10 11.61 -21.13
CA GLU A 67 12.20 12.53 -20.44
C GLU A 67 10.71 12.23 -20.71
N LYS A 68 10.38 11.84 -21.95
CA LYS A 68 9.01 11.50 -22.35
C LYS A 68 8.53 10.15 -21.80
N VAL A 69 9.45 9.26 -21.45
CA VAL A 69 9.15 7.99 -20.78
C VAL A 69 8.86 8.22 -19.30
N GLU A 70 9.59 9.12 -18.64
CA GLU A 70 9.35 9.47 -17.23
C GLU A 70 8.01 10.18 -17.02
N THR A 71 7.60 11.02 -17.97
CA THR A 71 6.36 11.81 -17.86
C THR A 71 5.08 11.04 -18.24
N LYS A 72 5.19 9.81 -18.78
CA LYS A 72 4.04 9.01 -19.23
C LYS A 72 3.29 8.24 -18.14
N THR A 73 3.30 8.73 -16.89
CA THR A 73 2.34 8.28 -15.88
C THR A 73 1.03 9.05 -16.07
N SER A 74 0.16 8.58 -16.98
CA SER A 74 -1.15 9.19 -17.21
C SER A 74 -1.92 9.33 -15.89
N THR A 75 -2.36 10.54 -15.56
CA THR A 75 -3.10 10.85 -14.32
C THR A 75 -4.30 9.93 -14.10
N GLY A 76 -4.93 9.44 -15.18
CA GLY A 76 -6.02 8.46 -15.11
C GLY A 76 -5.60 7.06 -14.64
N ASN A 77 -4.35 6.66 -14.90
CA ASN A 77 -3.79 5.40 -14.37
C ASN A 77 -3.47 5.55 -12.88
N ILE A 78 -2.97 6.71 -12.46
CA ILE A 78 -2.70 7.04 -11.06
C ILE A 78 -4.00 7.06 -10.26
N LEU A 79 -5.05 7.75 -10.75
CA LEU A 79 -6.34 7.82 -10.06
C LEU A 79 -6.99 6.44 -9.93
N ARG A 80 -6.93 5.59 -10.97
CA ARG A 80 -7.41 4.20 -10.88
C ARG A 80 -6.62 3.38 -9.87
N ALA A 81 -5.30 3.53 -9.83
CA ALA A 81 -4.47 2.87 -8.82
C ALA A 81 -4.83 3.34 -7.40
N MET A 82 -5.05 4.65 -7.19
CA MET A 82 -5.49 5.20 -5.91
C MET A 82 -6.83 4.60 -5.47
N TRP A 83 -7.84 4.56 -6.35
CA TRP A 83 -9.13 3.93 -6.04
C TRP A 83 -9.00 2.45 -5.74
N ALA A 84 -8.12 1.74 -6.44
CA ALA A 84 -7.84 0.33 -6.16
C ALA A 84 -7.21 0.17 -4.77
N VAL A 85 -6.22 0.98 -4.39
CA VAL A 85 -5.60 0.92 -3.06
C VAL A 85 -6.61 1.26 -1.95
N VAL A 86 -7.41 2.31 -2.12
CA VAL A 86 -8.45 2.69 -1.16
C VAL A 86 -9.51 1.59 -1.05
N GLY A 87 -9.97 1.05 -2.18
CA GLY A 87 -10.92 -0.05 -2.23
C GLY A 87 -10.39 -1.31 -1.57
N LEU A 88 -9.15 -1.71 -1.86
CA LEU A 88 -8.48 -2.84 -1.22
C LEU A 88 -8.33 -2.63 0.29
N GLY A 89 -7.95 -1.43 0.73
CA GLY A 89 -7.86 -1.09 2.15
C GLY A 89 -9.21 -1.20 2.86
N PHE A 90 -10.27 -0.65 2.26
CA PHE A 90 -11.63 -0.69 2.81
C PHE A 90 -12.19 -2.11 2.83
N LEU A 91 -12.05 -2.87 1.74
CA LEU A 91 -12.46 -4.27 1.69
C LEU A 91 -11.71 -5.10 2.73
N ASN A 92 -10.39 -4.92 2.86
CA ASN A 92 -9.59 -5.60 3.89
C ASN A 92 -10.08 -5.25 5.30
N LEU A 93 -10.45 -3.99 5.56
CA LEU A 93 -11.02 -3.57 6.82
C LEU A 93 -12.33 -4.32 7.10
N VAL A 94 -13.30 -4.30 6.21
CA VAL A 94 -14.59 -4.96 6.46
C VAL A 94 -14.45 -6.48 6.59
N PHE A 95 -13.70 -7.12 5.69
CA PHE A 95 -13.57 -8.58 5.65
C PHE A 95 -12.70 -9.15 6.78
N VAL A 96 -11.72 -8.40 7.30
CA VAL A 96 -10.86 -8.87 8.40
C VAL A 96 -11.35 -8.35 9.75
N LEU A 97 -11.64 -7.05 9.87
CA LEU A 97 -12.04 -6.44 11.12
C LEU A 97 -13.46 -6.86 11.54
N GLY A 98 -14.40 -6.98 10.60
CA GLY A 98 -15.77 -7.36 10.89
C GLY A 98 -15.88 -8.71 11.63
N PRO A 99 -15.37 -9.81 11.05
CA PRO A 99 -15.32 -11.09 11.73
C PRO A 99 -14.51 -11.08 13.02
N PHE A 100 -13.46 -10.27 13.12
CA PHE A 100 -12.68 -10.14 14.34
C PHE A 100 -13.48 -9.49 15.49
N ILE A 101 -14.25 -8.43 15.20
CA ILE A 101 -15.15 -7.80 16.17
C ILE A 101 -16.26 -8.79 16.58
N ALA A 102 -16.85 -9.51 15.62
CA ALA A 102 -17.86 -10.51 15.93
C ALA A 102 -17.30 -11.61 16.85
N LEU A 103 -16.11 -12.12 16.54
CA LEU A 103 -15.43 -13.16 17.33
C LEU A 103 -15.12 -12.67 18.75
N THR A 104 -14.60 -11.45 18.90
CA THR A 104 -14.31 -10.86 20.22
C THR A 104 -15.58 -10.62 21.02
N GLY A 105 -16.66 -10.18 20.38
CA GLY A 105 -17.98 -10.05 21.00
C GLY A 105 -18.51 -11.37 21.56
N VAL A 106 -18.43 -12.45 20.77
CA VAL A 106 -18.80 -13.80 21.22
C VAL A 106 -17.92 -14.25 22.39
N MET A 107 -16.61 -13.96 22.35
CA MET A 107 -15.70 -14.28 23.44
C MET A 107 -16.07 -13.57 24.75
N VAL A 108 -16.34 -12.26 24.68
CA VAL A 108 -16.75 -11.47 25.85
C VAL A 108 -18.09 -11.97 26.40
N ALA A 109 -19.09 -12.17 25.54
CA ALA A 109 -20.41 -12.67 25.95
C ALA A 109 -20.31 -14.06 26.62
N GLY A 110 -19.49 -14.96 26.08
CA GLY A 110 -19.27 -16.28 26.66
C GLY A 110 -18.64 -16.22 28.06
N TRP A 111 -17.64 -15.36 28.26
CA TRP A 111 -17.02 -15.15 29.57
C TRP A 111 -18.00 -14.55 30.59
N ILE A 112 -18.73 -13.50 30.20
CA ILE A 112 -19.75 -12.87 31.06
C ILE A 112 -20.80 -13.91 31.47
N SER A 113 -21.30 -14.69 30.51
CA SER A 113 -22.31 -15.72 30.76
C SER A 113 -21.79 -16.81 31.68
N GLY A 114 -20.56 -17.31 31.45
CA GLY A 114 -19.93 -18.30 32.32
C GLY A 114 -19.79 -17.81 33.76
N ILE A 115 -19.25 -16.60 33.95
CA ILE A 115 -19.07 -16.00 35.28
C ILE A 115 -20.42 -15.77 35.97
N ALA A 116 -21.42 -15.23 35.26
CA ALA A 116 -22.75 -15.00 35.82
C ALA A 116 -23.40 -16.30 36.31
N LEU A 117 -23.25 -17.39 35.56
CA LEU A 117 -23.73 -18.71 35.96
C LEU A 117 -23.00 -19.25 37.18
N VAL A 118 -21.66 -19.12 37.25
CA VAL A 118 -20.85 -19.53 38.41
C VAL A 118 -21.28 -18.77 39.68
N LEU A 119 -21.58 -17.47 39.55
CA LEU A 119 -22.00 -16.63 40.66
C LEU A 119 -23.48 -16.82 41.04
N SER A 120 -24.26 -17.57 40.26
CA SER A 120 -25.70 -17.72 40.49
C SER A 120 -26.10 -18.18 41.91
N PRO A 121 -25.38 -19.11 42.59
CA PRO A 121 -25.75 -19.48 43.96
C PRO A 121 -25.53 -18.35 44.96
N VAL A 122 -24.49 -17.53 44.76
CA VAL A 122 -24.20 -16.38 45.62
C VAL A 122 -25.31 -15.33 45.48
N ILE A 123 -25.79 -15.11 44.25
CA ILE A 123 -26.89 -14.18 43.98
C ILE A 123 -28.19 -14.68 44.64
N VAL A 124 -28.52 -15.97 44.50
CA VAL A 124 -29.72 -16.54 45.13
C VAL A 124 -29.62 -16.52 46.66
N MET A 125 -28.45 -16.80 47.23
CA MET A 125 -28.25 -16.69 48.69
C MET A 125 -28.38 -15.24 49.19
N ALA A 126 -27.86 -14.26 48.44
CA ALA A 126 -27.99 -12.85 48.78
C ALA A 126 -29.46 -12.41 48.75
N ASP A 127 -30.21 -12.83 47.72
CA ASP A 127 -31.65 -12.54 47.62
C ASP A 127 -32.44 -13.22 48.75
N ALA A 128 -32.11 -14.46 49.10
CA ALA A 128 -32.75 -15.17 50.21
C ALA A 128 -32.59 -14.47 51.58
N ILE A 129 -31.49 -13.74 51.77
CA ILE A 129 -31.24 -12.95 53.00
C ILE A 129 -31.98 -11.61 52.94
N ALA A 130 -32.01 -10.96 51.78
CA ALA A 130 -32.64 -9.66 51.59
C ALA A 130 -34.18 -9.73 51.57
N HIS A 131 -34.73 -10.80 50.99
CA HIS A 131 -36.16 -11.05 50.81
C HIS A 131 -36.52 -12.49 51.21
N PRO A 132 -36.55 -12.83 52.51
CA PRO A 132 -36.78 -14.21 52.96
C PRO A 132 -38.12 -14.79 52.52
N GLU A 133 -39.14 -13.95 52.31
CA GLU A 133 -40.48 -14.34 51.88
C GLU A 133 -40.56 -14.83 50.42
N THR A 134 -39.60 -14.46 49.57
CA THR A 134 -39.54 -14.91 48.17
C THR A 134 -38.75 -16.20 48.01
N PHE A 135 -38.02 -16.63 49.06
CA PHE A 135 -37.14 -17.77 48.99
C PHE A 135 -37.90 -19.09 48.78
N GLN A 136 -37.47 -19.84 47.78
CA GLN A 136 -37.94 -21.19 47.50
C GLN A 136 -36.73 -22.10 47.36
N SER A 137 -36.72 -23.24 48.05
CA SER A 137 -35.64 -24.23 47.97
C SER A 137 -35.34 -24.66 46.54
N PHE A 138 -36.35 -24.66 45.66
CA PHE A 138 -36.22 -24.92 44.24
C PHE A 138 -35.24 -23.98 43.52
N PHE A 139 -35.23 -22.67 43.83
CA PHE A 139 -34.30 -21.73 43.21
C PHE A 139 -32.85 -21.98 43.63
N LEU A 140 -32.63 -22.43 44.87
CA LEU A 140 -31.30 -22.84 45.33
C LEU A 140 -30.79 -24.05 44.53
N PHE A 141 -31.62 -25.08 44.34
CA PHE A 141 -31.27 -26.24 43.51
C PHE A 141 -30.93 -25.85 42.07
N ILE A 142 -31.75 -24.99 41.44
CA ILE A 142 -31.47 -24.48 40.09
C ILE A 142 -30.13 -23.75 40.03
N SER A 143 -29.86 -22.87 41.00
CA SER A 143 -28.61 -22.09 41.01
C SER A 143 -27.36 -22.96 41.10
N ILE A 144 -27.40 -24.04 41.89
CA ILE A 144 -26.28 -24.98 42.00
C ILE A 144 -26.07 -25.73 40.68
N THR A 145 -27.16 -26.15 40.02
CA THR A 145 -27.08 -26.76 38.68
C THR A 145 -26.51 -25.79 37.64
N LEU A 146 -26.97 -24.53 37.63
CA LEU A 146 -26.46 -23.48 36.75
C LEU A 146 -25.00 -23.15 37.02
N CYS A 147 -24.56 -23.16 38.28
CA CYS A 147 -23.16 -23.00 38.65
C CYS A 147 -22.28 -24.10 38.06
N GLY A 148 -22.72 -25.36 38.13
CA GLY A 148 -22.03 -26.48 37.47
C GLY A 148 -21.89 -26.27 35.96
N LEU A 149 -22.97 -25.83 35.29
CA LEU A 149 -22.93 -25.48 33.87
C LEU A 149 -22.00 -24.28 33.61
N GLY A 150 -21.99 -23.29 34.49
CA GLY A 150 -21.11 -22.11 34.44
C GLY A 150 -19.63 -22.50 34.44
N PHE A 151 -19.23 -23.47 35.26
CA PHE A 151 -17.86 -23.99 35.24
C PHE A 151 -17.52 -24.64 33.90
N LEU A 152 -18.41 -25.45 33.32
CA LEU A 152 -18.20 -26.06 32.00
C LEU A 152 -18.04 -25.01 30.91
N VAL A 153 -18.91 -23.99 30.90
CA VAL A 153 -18.81 -22.86 29.97
C VAL A 153 -17.48 -22.14 30.16
N THR A 154 -17.09 -21.85 31.40
CA THR A 154 -15.85 -21.12 31.71
C THR A 154 -14.60 -21.89 31.27
N VAL A 155 -14.55 -23.21 31.51
CA VAL A 155 -13.46 -24.08 31.03
C VAL A 155 -13.43 -24.13 29.50
N GLY A 156 -14.60 -24.26 28.85
CA GLY A 156 -14.72 -24.20 27.40
C GLY A 156 -14.19 -22.87 26.83
N MET A 157 -14.55 -21.75 27.47
CA MET A 157 -14.09 -20.41 27.09
C MET A 157 -12.59 -20.21 27.29
N TYR A 158 -12.00 -20.79 28.33
CA TYR A 158 -10.56 -20.79 28.53
C TYR A 158 -9.83 -21.49 27.38
N ILE A 159 -10.33 -22.66 26.95
CA ILE A 159 -9.77 -23.41 25.82
C ILE A 159 -9.97 -22.62 24.51
N ALA A 160 -11.16 -22.08 24.28
CA ALA A 160 -11.48 -21.27 23.11
C ALA A 160 -10.58 -20.04 23.01
N THR A 161 -10.36 -19.33 24.12
CA THR A 161 -9.47 -18.16 24.19
C THR A 161 -8.05 -18.53 23.77
N LYS A 162 -7.51 -19.65 24.27
CA LYS A 162 -6.19 -20.16 23.84
C LYS A 162 -6.16 -20.57 22.37
N ALA A 163 -7.22 -21.15 21.84
CA ALA A 163 -7.30 -21.52 20.43
C ALA A 163 -7.30 -20.28 19.54
N VAL A 164 -8.12 -19.27 19.86
CA VAL A 164 -8.17 -17.99 19.15
C VAL A 164 -6.83 -17.27 19.21
N ALA A 165 -6.20 -17.17 20.39
CA ALA A 165 -4.89 -16.53 20.53
C ALA A 165 -3.81 -17.23 19.69
N ARG A 166 -3.76 -18.56 19.69
CA ARG A 166 -2.84 -19.33 18.83
C ARG A 166 -3.13 -19.11 17.34
N GLY A 167 -4.40 -19.09 16.95
CA GLY A 167 -4.83 -18.78 15.59
C GLY A 167 -4.38 -17.39 15.15
N PHE A 168 -4.55 -16.38 16.01
CA PHE A 168 -4.12 -15.00 15.76
C PHE A 168 -2.61 -14.89 15.59
N VAL A 169 -1.82 -15.53 16.46
CA VAL A 169 -0.35 -15.57 16.31
C VAL A 169 0.05 -16.25 15.01
N ARG A 170 -0.64 -17.33 14.61
CA ARG A 170 -0.38 -18.00 13.32
C ARG A 170 -0.69 -17.10 12.14
N TYR A 171 -1.79 -16.37 12.19
CA TYR A 171 -2.16 -15.37 11.18
C TYR A 171 -1.10 -14.25 11.08
N LEU A 172 -0.65 -13.69 12.20
CA LEU A 172 0.41 -12.68 12.20
C LEU A 172 1.70 -13.22 11.60
N LYS A 173 2.13 -14.43 12.00
CA LYS A 173 3.32 -15.09 11.42
C LYS A 173 3.18 -15.31 9.92
N PHE A 174 2.01 -15.71 9.45
CA PHE A 174 1.72 -15.89 8.02
C PHE A 174 1.84 -14.56 7.25
N ASN A 175 1.25 -13.48 7.74
CA ASN A 175 1.35 -12.16 7.12
C ASN A 175 2.81 -11.66 7.10
N VAL A 176 3.53 -11.78 8.21
CA VAL A 176 4.96 -11.39 8.27
C VAL A 176 5.79 -12.22 7.30
N LYS A 177 5.52 -13.53 7.14
CA LYS A 177 6.22 -14.39 6.17
C LYS A 177 5.98 -13.93 4.72
N ILE A 178 4.75 -13.56 4.38
CA ILE A 178 4.42 -13.04 3.04
C ILE A 178 5.18 -11.74 2.77
N VAL A 179 5.19 -10.81 3.74
CA VAL A 179 5.83 -9.49 3.58
C VAL A 179 7.36 -9.60 3.53
N LYS A 180 7.98 -10.48 4.32
CA LYS A 180 9.45 -10.61 4.43
C LYS A 180 10.09 -11.53 3.38
N GLY A 181 9.33 -12.16 2.50
CA GLY A 181 9.90 -13.08 1.51
C GLY A 181 8.88 -14.02 0.93
N GLY A 182 7.87 -13.47 0.24
CA GLY A 182 7.02 -14.25 -0.66
C GLY A 182 7.91 -15.13 -1.57
N TYR A 183 7.81 -16.44 -1.35
CA TYR A 183 8.36 -17.52 -2.18
C TYR A 183 9.77 -17.32 -2.74
N LYS A 184 10.79 -17.86 -2.05
CA LYS A 184 11.80 -18.62 -2.79
C LYS A 184 11.06 -19.81 -3.40
N TYR A 185 10.88 -19.78 -4.71
CA TYR A 185 10.49 -20.94 -5.48
C TYR A 185 11.66 -21.94 -5.43
N ASP A 186 11.44 -23.09 -4.81
CA ASP A 186 12.12 -24.34 -5.10
C ASP A 186 11.05 -25.36 -5.53
#